data_AF-A0A4U0WID0-F1
#
_entry.id   AF-A0A4U0WID0-F1
#
_cell.length_a   1.000
_cell.length_b   1.000
_cell.length_c   1.000
_cell.angle_alpha   90.00
_cell.angle_beta   90.00
_cell.angle_gamma   90.00
#
_symmetry.space_group_name_H-M   'P 1'
#
loop_
_entity.id
_entity.type
_entity.pdbx_description
1 polymer ?
#
loop_
_entity_poly.entity_id
_entity_poly.type
_entity_poly.pdbx_seq_one_letter_code
_entity_poly.pdbx_strand_id
1 'polypeptide(L)'
;MKRGKDNKAVVASNIMYIVGQYPRFLKAHWKFLKTVVNKLFEFMHETHEGVQDMACDTFIKIASKCKRHFVVLQAGETEPFIDEIVRTMQKITFDLSPQQVHTFYEACGYMISAQGQKSTQERLIAELMSLPNTAWDQIIASAHQDPSILQDGETIKVIGNIMKTNVSACSSIGSYFYPQIGRIYREMLTMYRASSQMIDEAVQRDGNIATKMPKVRGLRTIKKEILKLINTYVEKADDLEMVHNTLVPPLLEAVLLDYKRNVPDAREAEVLNVMTTIINKLHSLMEDQIPAILENVFECTLDMINKDFSEYPEHRVEFFKLLRTINLRCFPSLLRLDARQFKFVIDSCMWASKHDNREVESAGLNMCIELMNNMAETDAQTCNAFFQNFFTTILQDVFFVLTDSDHKAGFKYQSILLARMFWLVAGDKLQGPIYTPDLAVAGTPNRDFLRAFVGNLLSTAFPNLQPAQITAFIDGLFQHNSDMTRFKLILRDFLIQLKEFSGDNAELFAEEREKAVQDAKDQERERAMKVGGLLKPSEIDDDEL
;
A
#
# COMPACT_ATOMS: atom_id res chain seq x y z
N MET A 1 -47.25 -15.44 6.43
CA MET A 1 -46.31 -15.26 5.30
C MET A 1 -44.85 -15.05 5.69
N LYS A 2 -44.49 -14.48 6.86
CA LYS A 2 -43.08 -14.30 7.28
C LYS A 2 -42.29 -15.60 7.56
N ARG A 3 -42.88 -16.56 8.31
CA ARG A 3 -42.25 -17.85 8.69
C ARG A 3 -41.69 -18.70 7.53
N GLY A 4 -42.28 -18.62 6.33
CA GLY A 4 -41.82 -19.43 5.18
C GLY A 4 -40.57 -18.87 4.51
N LYS A 5 -40.39 -17.54 4.52
CA LYS A 5 -39.20 -16.88 3.97
C LYS A 5 -37.97 -17.12 4.84
N ASP A 6 -38.14 -17.05 6.17
CA ASP A 6 -37.06 -17.28 7.14
C ASP A 6 -36.49 -18.69 7.02
N ASN A 7 -37.34 -19.71 6.90
CA ASN A 7 -36.90 -21.10 6.71
C ASN A 7 -36.15 -21.30 5.39
N LYS A 8 -36.60 -20.66 4.30
CA LYS A 8 -35.93 -20.75 2.99
C LYS A 8 -34.55 -20.09 3.03
N ALA A 9 -34.42 -18.94 3.68
CA ALA A 9 -33.16 -18.23 3.86
C ALA A 9 -32.15 -19.07 4.66
N VAL A 10 -32.58 -19.74 5.74
CA VAL A 10 -31.73 -20.63 6.54
C VAL A 10 -31.26 -21.86 5.74
N VAL A 11 -32.16 -22.47 4.96
CA VAL A 11 -31.77 -23.61 4.11
C VAL A 11 -30.79 -23.17 3.02
N ALA A 12 -31.06 -22.03 2.37
CA ALA A 12 -30.18 -21.46 1.37
C ALA A 12 -28.79 -21.15 1.94
N SER A 13 -28.72 -20.54 3.13
CA SER A 13 -27.45 -20.19 3.77
C SER A 13 -26.61 -21.43 4.10
N ASN A 14 -27.23 -22.48 4.63
CA ASN A 14 -26.55 -23.74 4.93
C ASN A 14 -26.02 -24.41 3.66
N ILE A 15 -26.81 -24.44 2.58
CA ILE A 15 -26.37 -25.00 1.29
C ILE A 15 -25.20 -24.20 0.75
N MET A 16 -25.32 -22.87 0.69
CA MET A 16 -24.27 -21.96 0.19
C MET A 16 -22.97 -22.10 0.97
N TYR A 17 -23.05 -22.17 2.30
CA TYR A 17 -21.89 -22.41 3.14
C TYR A 17 -21.22 -23.75 2.82
N ILE A 18 -21.98 -24.84 2.78
CA ILE A 18 -21.45 -26.18 2.49
C ILE A 18 -20.76 -26.17 1.11
N VAL A 19 -21.45 -25.80 0.03
CA VAL A 19 -20.87 -25.88 -1.32
C VAL A 19 -19.62 -25.02 -1.49
N GLY A 20 -19.55 -23.85 -0.83
CA GLY A 20 -18.36 -23.01 -0.81
C GLY A 20 -17.14 -23.64 -0.10
N GLN A 21 -17.35 -24.60 0.79
CA GLN A 21 -16.29 -25.34 1.51
C GLN A 21 -15.88 -26.66 0.83
N TYR A 22 -16.49 -27.04 -0.29
CA TYR A 22 -16.15 -28.30 -0.99
C TYR A 22 -15.73 -28.09 -2.45
N PRO A 23 -14.76 -27.19 -2.75
CA PRO A 23 -14.33 -26.95 -4.14
C PRO A 23 -13.79 -28.21 -4.82
N ARG A 24 -13.09 -29.09 -4.09
CA ARG A 24 -12.59 -30.37 -4.64
C ARG A 24 -13.71 -31.25 -5.18
N PHE A 25 -14.84 -31.32 -4.47
CA PHE A 25 -16.03 -32.05 -4.93
C PHE A 25 -16.61 -31.38 -6.19
N LEU A 26 -16.73 -30.06 -6.18
CA LEU A 26 -17.26 -29.31 -7.32
C LEU A 26 -16.42 -29.49 -8.59
N LYS A 27 -15.08 -29.50 -8.47
CA LYS A 27 -14.14 -29.77 -9.58
C LYS A 27 -14.41 -31.15 -10.22
N ALA A 28 -14.69 -32.18 -9.42
CA ALA A 28 -14.93 -33.54 -9.91
C ALA A 28 -16.35 -33.78 -10.47
N HIS A 29 -17.31 -32.90 -10.18
CA HIS A 29 -18.72 -33.11 -10.49
C HIS A 29 -19.34 -31.91 -11.22
N TRP A 30 -19.01 -31.75 -12.51
CA TRP A 30 -19.47 -30.62 -13.35
C TRP A 30 -20.97 -30.33 -13.26
N LYS A 31 -21.83 -31.35 -13.42
CA LYS A 31 -23.29 -31.17 -13.36
C LYS A 31 -23.75 -30.55 -12.04
N PHE A 32 -23.10 -30.94 -10.94
CA PHE A 32 -23.38 -30.40 -9.63
C PHE A 32 -22.87 -28.97 -9.51
N LEU A 33 -21.65 -28.68 -9.98
CA LEU A 33 -21.11 -27.31 -10.03
C LEU A 33 -22.03 -26.37 -10.81
N LYS A 34 -22.45 -26.72 -12.03
CA LYS A 34 -23.37 -25.90 -12.84
C LYS A 34 -24.71 -25.69 -12.15
N THR A 35 -25.26 -26.74 -11.53
CA THR A 35 -26.54 -26.66 -10.78
C THR A 35 -26.43 -25.74 -9.57
N VAL A 36 -25.34 -25.84 -8.81
CA VAL A 36 -25.09 -24.96 -7.65
C VAL A 36 -24.97 -23.51 -8.11
N VAL A 37 -24.19 -23.23 -9.14
CA VAL A 37 -24.00 -21.86 -9.65
C VAL A 37 -25.31 -21.25 -10.13
N ASN A 38 -26.12 -22.00 -10.89
CA ASN A 38 -27.46 -21.55 -11.29
C ASN A 38 -28.36 -21.28 -10.08
N LYS A 39 -28.24 -22.09 -9.02
CA LYS A 39 -28.98 -21.86 -7.79
C LYS A 39 -28.52 -20.60 -7.05
N LEU A 40 -27.23 -20.27 -7.10
CA LEU A 40 -26.72 -19.00 -6.57
C LEU A 40 -27.31 -17.82 -7.35
N PHE A 41 -27.42 -17.91 -8.68
CA PHE A 41 -28.08 -16.86 -9.47
C PHE A 41 -29.56 -16.72 -9.10
N GLU A 42 -30.28 -17.81 -8.83
CA GLU A 42 -31.65 -17.70 -8.28
C GLU A 42 -31.67 -17.00 -6.93
N PHE A 43 -30.69 -17.25 -6.05
CA PHE A 43 -30.60 -16.59 -4.74
C PHE A 43 -30.22 -15.11 -4.82
N MET A 44 -29.54 -14.69 -5.89
CA MET A 44 -29.28 -13.26 -6.17
C MET A 44 -30.58 -12.46 -6.42
N HIS A 45 -31.67 -13.14 -6.78
CA HIS A 45 -33.02 -12.56 -6.94
C HIS A 45 -33.89 -12.62 -5.68
N GLU A 46 -33.37 -13.14 -4.56
CA GLU A 46 -34.14 -13.18 -3.32
C GLU A 46 -34.25 -11.80 -2.67
N THR A 47 -35.42 -11.50 -2.11
CA THR A 47 -35.70 -10.18 -1.49
C THR A 47 -34.93 -9.92 -0.19
N HIS A 48 -34.19 -10.90 0.31
CA HIS A 48 -33.46 -10.80 1.57
C HIS A 48 -32.00 -10.48 1.27
N GLU A 49 -31.55 -9.26 1.61
CA GLU A 49 -30.20 -8.74 1.30
C GLU A 49 -29.08 -9.71 1.75
N GLY A 50 -29.14 -10.22 2.99
CA GLY A 50 -28.13 -11.18 3.47
C GLY A 50 -28.08 -12.52 2.71
N VAL A 51 -29.13 -12.89 1.96
CA VAL A 51 -29.09 -14.06 1.05
C VAL A 51 -28.38 -13.70 -0.25
N GLN A 52 -28.60 -12.50 -0.78
CA GLN A 52 -27.92 -11.99 -1.97
C GLN A 52 -26.41 -11.82 -1.72
N ASP A 53 -26.03 -11.26 -0.57
CA ASP A 53 -24.62 -11.14 -0.16
C ASP A 53 -23.95 -12.52 -0.10
N MET A 54 -24.58 -13.47 0.59
CA MET A 54 -24.04 -14.81 0.72
C MET A 54 -23.97 -15.54 -0.63
N ALA A 55 -24.90 -15.27 -1.55
CA ALA A 55 -24.86 -15.83 -2.90
C ALA A 55 -23.67 -15.29 -3.69
N CYS A 56 -23.40 -13.98 -3.63
CA CYS A 56 -22.24 -13.36 -4.28
C CYS A 56 -20.91 -13.85 -3.66
N ASP A 57 -20.83 -13.90 -2.34
CA ASP A 57 -19.66 -14.39 -1.60
C ASP A 57 -19.37 -15.87 -1.88
N THR A 58 -20.41 -16.69 -2.01
CA THR A 58 -20.26 -18.09 -2.37
C THR A 58 -19.86 -18.23 -3.83
N PHE A 59 -20.43 -17.42 -4.71
CA PHE A 59 -20.12 -17.42 -6.13
C PHE A 59 -18.64 -17.07 -6.37
N ILE A 60 -18.11 -16.01 -5.75
CA ILE A 60 -16.69 -15.64 -5.91
C ILE A 60 -15.73 -16.69 -5.32
N LYS A 61 -16.09 -17.34 -4.20
CA LYS A 61 -15.33 -18.47 -3.64
C LYS A 61 -15.27 -19.66 -4.60
N ILE A 62 -16.39 -20.01 -5.22
CA ILE A 62 -16.44 -21.09 -6.21
C ILE A 62 -15.68 -20.67 -7.47
N ALA A 63 -15.87 -19.44 -7.95
CA ALA A 63 -15.22 -18.93 -9.15
C ALA A 63 -13.70 -18.94 -9.01
N SER A 64 -13.15 -18.41 -7.91
CA SER A 64 -11.71 -18.40 -7.65
C SER A 64 -11.10 -19.82 -7.61
N LYS A 65 -11.75 -20.75 -6.90
CA LYS A 65 -11.25 -22.13 -6.70
C LYS A 65 -11.53 -23.09 -7.86
N CYS A 66 -12.56 -22.81 -8.68
CA CYS A 66 -12.98 -23.69 -9.79
C CYS A 66 -12.82 -23.04 -11.17
N LYS A 67 -12.19 -21.86 -11.28
CA LYS A 67 -12.07 -21.00 -12.49
C LYS A 67 -11.86 -21.74 -13.81
N ARG A 68 -10.95 -22.71 -13.86
CA ARG A 68 -10.64 -23.49 -15.08
C ARG A 68 -11.86 -24.23 -15.64
N HIS A 69 -12.79 -24.68 -14.78
CA HIS A 69 -13.97 -25.43 -15.20
C HIS A 69 -14.99 -24.56 -15.95
N PHE A 70 -14.96 -23.24 -15.76
CA PHE A 70 -15.87 -22.30 -16.41
C PHE A 70 -15.46 -21.95 -17.85
N VAL A 71 -14.15 -22.01 -18.15
CA VAL A 71 -13.58 -21.61 -19.46
C VAL A 71 -13.35 -22.77 -20.42
N VAL A 72 -13.42 -24.02 -19.93
CA VAL A 72 -13.32 -25.22 -20.78
C VAL A 72 -14.70 -25.69 -21.20
N LEU A 73 -14.79 -26.29 -22.39
CA LEU A 73 -16.01 -26.97 -22.83
C LEU A 73 -16.19 -28.26 -22.03
N GLN A 74 -17.28 -28.34 -21.28
CA GLN A 74 -17.57 -29.48 -20.40
C GLN A 74 -18.37 -30.56 -21.14
N ALA A 75 -18.26 -31.81 -20.69
CA ALA A 75 -18.94 -32.93 -21.33
C ALA A 75 -20.47 -32.77 -21.29
N GLY A 76 -21.10 -32.78 -22.47
CA GLY A 76 -22.54 -32.62 -22.63
C GLY A 76 -23.02 -31.17 -22.72
N GLU A 77 -22.13 -30.19 -22.68
CA GLU A 77 -22.43 -28.78 -22.93
C GLU A 77 -22.08 -28.41 -24.38
N THR A 78 -22.67 -27.33 -24.89
CA THR A 78 -22.42 -26.81 -26.25
C THR A 78 -21.41 -25.67 -26.30
N GLU A 79 -21.20 -24.98 -25.17
CA GLU A 79 -20.26 -23.86 -25.03
C GLU A 79 -19.67 -23.84 -23.61
N PRO A 80 -18.52 -23.18 -23.39
CA PRO A 80 -18.02 -22.90 -22.05
C PRO A 80 -19.03 -22.11 -21.23
N PHE A 81 -19.15 -22.42 -19.94
CA PHE A 81 -20.19 -21.82 -19.10
C PHE A 81 -19.98 -20.32 -18.86
N ILE A 82 -18.75 -19.82 -18.95
CA ILE A 82 -18.47 -18.38 -18.89
C ILE A 82 -19.19 -17.60 -20.00
N ASP A 83 -19.29 -18.15 -21.22
CA ASP A 83 -19.98 -17.49 -22.33
C ASP A 83 -21.49 -17.36 -22.04
N GLU A 84 -22.09 -18.37 -21.41
CA GLU A 84 -23.48 -18.33 -20.95
C GLU A 84 -23.69 -17.26 -19.86
N ILE A 85 -22.77 -17.20 -18.88
CA ILE A 85 -22.82 -16.25 -17.76
C ILE A 85 -22.71 -14.81 -18.27
N VAL A 86 -21.70 -14.50 -19.09
CA VAL A 86 -21.48 -13.14 -19.59
C VAL A 86 -22.65 -12.67 -20.45
N ARG A 87 -23.19 -13.54 -21.30
CA ARG A 87 -24.36 -13.23 -22.14
C ARG A 87 -25.63 -12.96 -21.34
N THR A 88 -25.80 -13.61 -20.20
CA THR A 88 -27.00 -13.47 -19.35
C THR A 88 -26.79 -12.58 -18.12
N MET A 89 -25.62 -11.96 -18.00
CA MET A 89 -25.19 -11.20 -16.82
C MET A 89 -26.20 -10.13 -16.40
N GLN A 90 -26.72 -9.33 -17.33
CA GLN A 90 -27.69 -8.28 -17.00
C GLN A 90 -28.94 -8.82 -16.30
N LYS A 91 -29.37 -10.03 -16.68
CA LYS A 91 -30.50 -10.70 -16.05
C LYS A 91 -30.11 -11.19 -14.65
N ILE A 92 -28.93 -11.79 -14.50
CA ILE A 92 -28.45 -12.33 -13.22
C ILE A 92 -28.27 -11.21 -12.17
N THR A 93 -27.71 -10.08 -12.57
CA THR A 93 -27.33 -9.01 -11.63
C THR A 93 -28.44 -7.97 -11.42
N PHE A 94 -29.65 -8.18 -11.95
CA PHE A 94 -30.70 -7.15 -12.00
C PHE A 94 -31.13 -6.63 -10.62
N ASP A 95 -31.29 -7.52 -9.64
CA ASP A 95 -31.75 -7.18 -8.29
C ASP A 95 -30.60 -6.93 -7.29
N LEU A 96 -29.35 -6.93 -7.78
CA LEU A 96 -28.16 -6.78 -6.93
C LEU A 96 -27.85 -5.32 -6.61
N SER A 97 -27.34 -5.08 -5.41
CA SER A 97 -26.75 -3.80 -5.03
C SER A 97 -25.43 -3.55 -5.78
N PRO A 98 -24.97 -2.29 -5.91
CA PRO A 98 -23.70 -2.01 -6.58
C PRO A 98 -22.51 -2.79 -6.01
N GLN A 99 -22.44 -2.97 -4.69
CA GLN A 99 -21.37 -3.72 -4.06
C GLN A 99 -21.39 -5.20 -4.46
N GLN A 100 -22.58 -5.82 -4.49
CA GLN A 100 -22.77 -7.19 -4.95
C GLN A 100 -22.44 -7.34 -6.44
N VAL A 101 -22.78 -6.35 -7.27
CA VAL A 101 -22.38 -6.30 -8.67
C VAL A 101 -20.85 -6.28 -8.79
N HIS A 102 -20.14 -5.48 -8.01
CA HIS A 102 -18.67 -5.46 -8.02
C HIS A 102 -18.08 -6.85 -7.70
N THR A 103 -18.58 -7.53 -6.66
CA THR A 103 -18.18 -8.90 -6.31
C THR A 103 -18.46 -9.89 -7.44
N PHE A 104 -19.58 -9.73 -8.14
CA PHE A 104 -19.93 -10.57 -9.29
C PHE A 104 -18.92 -10.39 -10.45
N TYR A 105 -18.55 -9.15 -10.77
CA TYR A 105 -17.55 -8.87 -11.80
C TYR A 105 -16.17 -9.41 -11.41
N GLU A 106 -15.79 -9.33 -10.13
CA GLU A 106 -14.55 -9.95 -9.65
C GLU A 106 -14.57 -11.48 -9.82
N ALA A 107 -15.68 -12.14 -9.50
CA ALA A 107 -15.86 -13.57 -9.71
C ALA A 107 -15.68 -13.96 -11.18
N CYS A 108 -16.32 -13.22 -12.10
CA CYS A 108 -16.13 -13.42 -13.53
C CYS A 108 -14.68 -13.17 -13.97
N GLY A 109 -14.01 -12.19 -13.37
CA GLY A 109 -12.60 -11.91 -13.65
C GLY A 109 -11.66 -13.06 -13.30
N TYR A 110 -11.89 -13.79 -12.20
CA TYR A 110 -11.14 -15.02 -11.89
C TYR A 110 -11.34 -16.12 -12.93
N MET A 111 -12.53 -16.23 -13.53
CA MET A 111 -12.78 -17.19 -14.60
C MET A 111 -12.01 -16.78 -15.87
N ILE A 112 -12.09 -15.51 -16.26
CA ILE A 112 -11.40 -14.98 -17.44
C ILE A 112 -9.87 -15.09 -17.30
N SER A 113 -9.29 -14.90 -16.11
CA SER A 113 -7.85 -15.08 -15.90
C SER A 113 -7.39 -16.54 -16.08
N ALA A 114 -8.31 -17.51 -16.05
CA ALA A 114 -8.01 -18.92 -16.35
C ALA A 114 -8.08 -19.25 -17.86
N GLN A 115 -8.52 -18.34 -18.72
CA GLN A 115 -8.55 -18.56 -20.17
C GLN A 115 -7.14 -18.42 -20.75
N GLY A 116 -6.57 -19.52 -21.24
CA GLY A 116 -5.21 -19.55 -21.80
C GLY A 116 -5.09 -18.98 -23.22
N GLN A 117 -6.19 -18.89 -23.98
CA GLN A 117 -6.16 -18.32 -25.32
C GLN A 117 -6.40 -16.80 -25.29
N LYS A 118 -5.35 -16.03 -25.60
CA LYS A 118 -5.38 -14.55 -25.56
C LYS A 118 -6.55 -13.94 -26.32
N SER A 119 -6.79 -14.34 -27.57
CA SER A 119 -7.90 -13.80 -28.38
C SER A 119 -9.27 -14.03 -27.75
N THR A 120 -9.48 -15.20 -27.16
CA THR A 120 -10.73 -15.55 -26.48
C THR A 120 -10.84 -14.80 -25.16
N GLN A 121 -9.74 -14.65 -24.43
CA GLN A 121 -9.68 -13.88 -23.19
C GLN A 121 -10.03 -12.41 -23.44
N GLU A 122 -9.44 -11.77 -24.46
CA GLU A 122 -9.73 -10.38 -24.83
C GLU A 122 -11.20 -10.20 -25.24
N ARG A 123 -11.78 -11.14 -25.99
CA ARG A 123 -13.21 -11.14 -26.32
C ARG A 123 -14.07 -11.20 -25.05
N LEU A 124 -13.77 -12.13 -24.13
CA LEU A 124 -14.52 -12.28 -22.88
C LEU A 124 -14.42 -11.02 -22.00
N ILE A 125 -13.27 -10.36 -21.96
CA ILE A 125 -13.10 -9.08 -21.26
C ILE A 125 -14.01 -8.02 -21.88
N ALA A 126 -14.02 -7.90 -23.21
CA ALA A 126 -14.85 -6.92 -23.91
C ALA A 126 -16.35 -7.17 -23.67
N GLU A 127 -16.79 -8.43 -23.68
CA GLU A 127 -18.19 -8.80 -23.41
C GLU A 127 -18.58 -8.57 -21.95
N LEU A 128 -17.71 -8.94 -20.99
CA LEU A 128 -17.92 -8.68 -19.56
C LEU A 128 -18.06 -7.18 -19.30
N MET A 129 -17.20 -6.36 -19.90
CA MET A 129 -17.17 -4.91 -19.66
C MET A 129 -18.14 -4.12 -20.57
N SER A 130 -18.99 -4.79 -21.35
CA SER A 130 -19.90 -4.14 -22.30
C SER A 130 -20.87 -3.14 -21.64
N LEU A 131 -21.51 -3.51 -20.51
CA LEU A 131 -22.46 -2.63 -19.81
C LEU A 131 -21.76 -1.42 -19.15
N PRO A 132 -20.67 -1.59 -18.37
CA PRO A 132 -19.93 -0.45 -17.82
C PRO A 132 -19.37 0.46 -18.92
N ASN A 133 -18.88 -0.11 -20.02
CA ASN A 133 -18.36 0.68 -21.15
C ASN A 133 -19.46 1.48 -21.83
N THR A 134 -20.65 0.91 -22.02
CA THR A 134 -21.79 1.64 -22.61
C THR A 134 -22.21 2.81 -21.72
N ALA A 135 -22.30 2.59 -20.40
CA ALA A 135 -22.62 3.65 -19.45
C ALA A 135 -21.53 4.73 -19.40
N TRP A 136 -20.26 4.32 -19.46
CA TRP A 136 -19.12 5.23 -19.54
C TRP A 136 -19.18 6.10 -20.80
N ASP A 137 -19.36 5.50 -21.97
CA ASP A 137 -19.41 6.19 -23.27
C ASP A 137 -20.56 7.23 -23.28
N GLN A 138 -21.71 6.92 -22.67
CA GLN A 138 -22.84 7.85 -22.52
C GLN A 138 -22.51 9.05 -21.62
N ILE A 139 -21.83 8.82 -20.48
CA ILE A 139 -21.39 9.89 -19.58
C ILE A 139 -20.36 10.77 -20.27
N ILE A 140 -19.39 10.16 -20.95
CA ILE A 140 -18.37 10.89 -21.70
C ILE A 140 -19.02 11.75 -22.79
N ALA A 141 -19.95 11.20 -23.58
CA ALA A 141 -20.65 11.96 -24.62
C ALA A 141 -21.44 13.15 -24.03
N SER A 142 -22.08 12.94 -22.87
CA SER A 142 -22.85 13.98 -22.18
C SER A 142 -21.94 15.05 -21.58
N ALA A 143 -20.82 14.67 -20.96
CA ALA A 143 -19.86 15.58 -20.35
C ALA A 143 -19.12 16.43 -21.39
N HIS A 144 -18.94 15.93 -22.62
CA HIS A 144 -18.40 16.73 -23.73
C HIS A 144 -19.37 17.84 -24.17
N GLN A 145 -20.67 17.62 -24.06
CA GLN A 145 -21.68 18.62 -24.40
C GLN A 145 -21.88 19.62 -23.27
N ASP A 146 -21.98 19.12 -22.04
CA ASP A 146 -22.09 19.93 -20.84
C ASP A 146 -21.26 19.32 -19.70
N PRO A 147 -20.06 19.88 -19.42
CA PRO A 147 -19.24 19.41 -18.32
C PRO A 147 -19.93 19.49 -16.95
N SER A 148 -20.95 20.34 -16.78
CA SER A 148 -21.62 20.58 -15.50
C SER A 148 -22.28 19.33 -14.91
N ILE A 149 -22.58 18.33 -15.75
CA ILE A 149 -23.10 17.04 -15.28
C ILE A 149 -22.15 16.33 -14.31
N LEU A 150 -20.84 16.60 -14.37
CA LEU A 150 -19.87 16.00 -13.45
C LEU A 150 -20.05 16.49 -12.00
N GLN A 151 -20.83 17.55 -11.79
CA GLN A 151 -21.22 18.05 -10.47
C GLN A 151 -22.55 17.46 -9.97
N ASP A 152 -23.26 16.71 -10.82
CA ASP A 152 -24.50 16.04 -10.45
C ASP A 152 -24.22 14.81 -9.58
N GLY A 153 -24.93 14.73 -8.46
CA GLY A 153 -24.70 13.69 -7.45
C GLY A 153 -24.99 12.28 -7.95
N GLU A 154 -25.91 12.11 -8.89
CA GLU A 154 -26.21 10.80 -9.47
C GLU A 154 -25.15 10.39 -10.49
N THR A 155 -24.74 11.33 -11.34
CA THR A 155 -23.64 11.14 -12.30
C THR A 155 -22.34 10.73 -11.58
N ILE A 156 -21.99 11.40 -10.48
CA ILE A 156 -20.83 11.04 -9.64
C ILE A 156 -20.92 9.60 -9.12
N LYS A 157 -22.09 9.16 -8.64
CA LYS A 157 -22.27 7.78 -8.17
C LYS A 157 -22.10 6.77 -9.29
N VAL A 158 -22.67 7.04 -10.48
CA VAL A 158 -22.56 6.15 -11.62
C VAL A 158 -21.10 6.02 -12.06
N ILE A 159 -20.36 7.13 -12.17
CA ILE A 159 -18.91 7.12 -12.44
C ILE A 159 -18.17 6.28 -11.40
N GLY A 160 -18.46 6.50 -10.11
CA GLY A 160 -17.86 5.75 -9.01
C GLY A 160 -18.11 4.23 -9.12
N ASN A 161 -19.33 3.83 -9.48
CA ASN A 161 -19.67 2.41 -9.67
C ASN A 161 -18.97 1.81 -10.91
N ILE A 162 -18.87 2.56 -12.01
CA ILE A 162 -18.12 2.12 -13.20
C ILE A 162 -16.65 1.89 -12.83
N MET A 163 -16.01 2.83 -12.13
CA MET A 163 -14.61 2.68 -11.71
C MET A 163 -14.41 1.50 -10.76
N LYS A 164 -15.28 1.33 -9.75
CA LYS A 164 -15.21 0.18 -8.81
C LYS A 164 -15.45 -1.16 -9.50
N THR A 165 -16.33 -1.20 -10.49
CA THR A 165 -16.53 -2.39 -11.32
C THR A 165 -15.25 -2.72 -12.10
N ASN A 166 -14.60 -1.72 -12.70
CA ASN A 166 -13.32 -1.90 -13.38
C ASN A 166 -12.21 -2.34 -12.40
N VAL A 167 -12.14 -1.78 -11.19
CA VAL A 167 -11.18 -2.20 -10.14
C VAL A 167 -11.38 -3.67 -9.79
N SER A 168 -12.62 -4.10 -9.60
CA SER A 168 -12.98 -5.47 -9.23
C SER A 168 -12.67 -6.48 -10.35
N ALA A 169 -12.95 -6.10 -11.60
CA ALA A 169 -12.55 -6.91 -12.75
C ALA A 169 -11.01 -6.95 -12.92
N CYS A 170 -10.33 -5.80 -12.77
CA CYS A 170 -8.89 -5.69 -12.91
C CYS A 170 -8.13 -6.49 -11.85
N SER A 171 -8.57 -6.45 -10.59
CA SER A 171 -7.91 -7.12 -9.47
C SER A 171 -7.84 -8.64 -9.65
N SER A 172 -8.87 -9.21 -10.29
CA SER A 172 -9.06 -10.66 -10.51
C SER A 172 -8.59 -11.14 -11.88
N ILE A 173 -8.68 -10.31 -12.94
CA ILE A 173 -8.16 -10.61 -14.27
C ILE A 173 -6.62 -10.51 -14.30
N GLY A 174 -6.07 -9.50 -13.62
CA GLY A 174 -4.62 -9.26 -13.57
C GLY A 174 -4.07 -8.52 -14.80
N SER A 175 -2.85 -8.87 -15.21
CA SER A 175 -2.11 -8.20 -16.31
C SER A 175 -2.87 -8.18 -17.65
N TYR A 176 -3.69 -9.20 -17.90
CA TYR A 176 -4.52 -9.32 -19.10
C TYR A 176 -5.62 -8.26 -19.22
N PHE A 177 -5.84 -7.44 -18.19
CA PHE A 177 -6.83 -6.36 -18.21
C PHE A 177 -6.43 -5.17 -19.12
N TYR A 178 -5.22 -5.18 -19.69
CA TYR A 178 -4.71 -4.11 -20.56
C TYR A 178 -5.70 -3.62 -21.64
N PRO A 179 -6.37 -4.50 -22.44
CA PRO A 179 -7.26 -4.04 -23.50
C PRO A 179 -8.43 -3.18 -23.00
N GLN A 180 -8.90 -3.46 -21.78
CA GLN A 180 -9.97 -2.70 -21.16
C GLN A 180 -9.46 -1.37 -20.62
N ILE A 181 -8.40 -1.35 -19.82
CA ILE A 181 -7.88 -0.08 -19.29
C ILE A 181 -7.40 0.81 -20.44
N GLY A 182 -6.73 0.25 -21.45
CA GLY A 182 -6.27 0.98 -22.64
C GLY A 182 -7.41 1.65 -23.42
N ARG A 183 -8.60 1.05 -23.46
CA ARG A 183 -9.80 1.66 -24.07
C ARG A 183 -10.20 2.95 -23.38
N ILE A 184 -10.32 2.93 -22.05
CA ILE A 184 -10.89 4.04 -21.26
C ILE A 184 -9.83 5.03 -20.76
N TYR A 185 -8.54 4.71 -20.88
CA TYR A 185 -7.44 5.42 -20.22
C TYR A 185 -7.40 6.92 -20.54
N ARG A 186 -7.45 7.29 -21.83
CA ARG A 186 -7.38 8.69 -22.26
C ARG A 186 -8.57 9.51 -21.76
N GLU A 187 -9.75 8.92 -21.76
CA GLU A 187 -10.98 9.56 -21.30
C GLU A 187 -10.98 9.71 -19.78
N MET A 188 -10.45 8.72 -19.04
CA MET A 188 -10.22 8.83 -17.59
C MET A 188 -9.32 10.03 -17.27
N LEU A 189 -8.20 10.19 -17.97
CA LEU A 189 -7.30 11.33 -17.74
C LEU A 189 -7.95 12.66 -18.12
N THR A 190 -8.75 12.70 -19.18
CA THR A 190 -9.54 13.88 -19.55
C THR A 190 -10.56 14.24 -18.46
N MET A 191 -11.28 13.24 -17.94
CA MET A 191 -12.26 13.42 -16.86
C MET A 191 -11.59 13.86 -15.55
N TYR A 192 -10.40 13.32 -15.24
CA TYR A 192 -9.60 13.75 -14.09
C TYR A 192 -9.28 15.25 -14.18
N ARG A 193 -8.76 15.71 -15.34
CA ARG A 193 -8.42 17.12 -15.58
C ARG A 193 -9.65 18.02 -15.50
N ALA A 194 -10.76 17.65 -16.15
CA ALA A 194 -12.01 18.40 -16.10
C ALA A 194 -12.55 18.52 -14.67
N SER A 195 -12.56 17.41 -13.92
CA SER A 195 -12.97 17.41 -12.52
C SER A 195 -12.11 18.33 -11.67
N SER A 196 -10.79 18.34 -11.92
CA SER A 196 -9.89 19.20 -11.17
C SER A 196 -10.09 20.69 -11.46
N GLN A 197 -10.26 21.05 -12.73
CA GLN A 197 -10.57 22.43 -13.11
C GLN A 197 -11.84 22.93 -12.40
N MET A 198 -12.88 22.10 -12.31
CA MET A 198 -14.10 22.45 -11.59
C MET A 198 -13.89 22.63 -10.07
N ILE A 199 -12.99 21.85 -9.47
CA ILE A 199 -12.60 22.00 -8.07
C ILE A 199 -11.91 23.36 -7.88
N ASP A 200 -10.95 23.69 -8.76
CA ASP A 200 -10.24 24.98 -8.73
C ASP A 200 -11.20 26.16 -8.87
N GLU A 201 -12.13 26.12 -9.83
CA GLU A 201 -13.14 27.16 -10.04
C GLU A 201 -14.08 27.33 -8.84
N ALA A 202 -14.41 26.24 -8.14
CA ALA A 202 -15.21 26.30 -6.92
C ALA A 202 -14.43 26.93 -5.77
N VAL A 203 -13.17 26.53 -5.59
CA VAL A 203 -12.28 27.08 -4.55
C VAL A 203 -11.97 28.56 -4.79
N GLN A 204 -11.76 28.99 -6.04
CA GLN A 204 -11.56 30.40 -6.37
C GLN A 204 -12.78 31.27 -6.08
N ARG A 205 -13.98 30.71 -6.26
CA ARG A 205 -15.25 31.42 -6.07
C ARG A 205 -15.67 31.51 -4.60
N ASP A 206 -15.66 30.38 -3.90
CA ASP A 206 -16.23 30.25 -2.56
C ASP A 206 -15.15 30.15 -1.47
N GLY A 207 -13.87 30.13 -1.85
CA GLY A 207 -12.74 29.94 -0.95
C GLY A 207 -12.57 28.48 -0.51
N ASN A 208 -11.73 28.27 0.50
CA ASN A 208 -11.36 26.92 0.94
C ASN A 208 -12.54 26.09 1.49
N ILE A 209 -13.63 26.73 1.93
CA ILE A 209 -14.85 26.04 2.38
C ILE A 209 -15.49 25.20 1.27
N ALA A 210 -15.25 25.54 0.00
CA ALA A 210 -15.73 24.78 -1.16
C ALA A 210 -15.33 23.30 -1.09
N THR A 211 -14.11 22.99 -0.60
CA THR A 211 -13.57 21.63 -0.49
C THR A 211 -14.40 20.69 0.39
N LYS A 212 -15.19 21.27 1.31
CA LYS A 212 -16.06 20.55 2.23
C LYS A 212 -17.49 20.39 1.69
N MET A 213 -17.83 21.09 0.60
CA MET A 213 -19.17 21.07 0.01
C MET A 213 -19.40 19.79 -0.81
N PRO A 214 -20.65 19.29 -0.91
CA PRO A 214 -20.97 18.02 -1.57
C PRO A 214 -20.47 17.92 -3.03
N LYS A 215 -20.56 19.01 -3.80
CA LYS A 215 -20.12 19.03 -5.20
C LYS A 215 -18.62 18.76 -5.35
N VAL A 216 -17.80 19.51 -4.62
CA VAL A 216 -16.33 19.36 -4.66
C VAL A 216 -15.90 18.01 -4.12
N ARG A 217 -16.54 17.52 -3.03
CA ARG A 217 -16.32 16.15 -2.53
C ARG A 217 -16.64 15.08 -3.57
N GLY A 218 -17.68 15.29 -4.37
CA GLY A 218 -18.05 14.42 -5.48
C GLY A 218 -17.00 14.38 -6.58
N LEU A 219 -16.53 15.55 -7.04
CA LEU A 219 -15.47 15.67 -8.05
C LEU A 219 -14.15 15.03 -7.57
N ARG A 220 -13.80 15.25 -6.29
CA ARG A 220 -12.68 14.57 -5.62
C ARG A 220 -12.82 13.06 -5.62
N THR A 221 -14.04 12.56 -5.40
CA THR A 221 -14.34 11.12 -5.47
C THR A 221 -14.08 10.57 -6.88
N ILE A 222 -14.47 11.29 -7.94
CA ILE A 222 -14.16 10.90 -9.33
C ILE A 222 -12.65 10.77 -9.53
N LYS A 223 -11.87 11.79 -9.13
CA LYS A 223 -10.40 11.77 -9.21
C LYS A 223 -9.81 10.57 -8.47
N LYS A 224 -10.26 10.32 -7.23
CA LYS A 224 -9.77 9.22 -6.39
C LYS A 224 -10.06 7.84 -7.00
N GLU A 225 -11.26 7.61 -7.51
CA GLU A 225 -11.60 6.30 -8.09
C GLU A 225 -10.88 6.03 -9.42
N ILE A 226 -10.62 7.06 -10.22
CA ILE A 226 -9.74 6.97 -11.40
C ILE A 226 -8.32 6.53 -10.99
N LEU A 227 -7.74 7.18 -9.97
CA LEU A 227 -6.41 6.87 -9.48
C LEU A 227 -6.32 5.44 -8.93
N LYS A 228 -7.34 4.97 -8.19
CA LYS A 228 -7.40 3.59 -7.69
C LYS A 228 -7.40 2.54 -8.79
N LEU A 229 -8.11 2.78 -9.90
CA LEU A 229 -8.10 1.87 -11.05
C LEU A 229 -6.72 1.79 -11.68
N ILE A 230 -6.07 2.94 -11.88
CA ILE A 230 -4.70 3.00 -12.41
C ILE A 230 -3.74 2.28 -11.45
N ASN A 231 -3.83 2.54 -10.15
CA ASN A 231 -3.05 1.87 -9.11
C ASN A 231 -3.19 0.34 -9.20
N THR A 232 -4.44 -0.15 -9.22
CA THR A 232 -4.77 -1.57 -9.28
C THR A 232 -4.17 -2.24 -10.52
N TYR A 233 -4.27 -1.59 -11.69
CA TYR A 233 -3.70 -2.16 -12.91
C TYR A 233 -2.17 -2.22 -12.88
N VAL A 234 -1.51 -1.14 -12.44
CA VAL A 234 -0.04 -1.11 -12.36
C VAL A 234 0.49 -2.21 -11.44
N GLU A 235 -0.13 -2.44 -10.29
CA GLU A 235 0.24 -3.54 -9.38
C GLU A 235 0.20 -4.91 -10.09
N LYS A 236 -0.78 -5.11 -10.96
CA LYS A 236 -1.03 -6.36 -11.68
C LYS A 236 -0.29 -6.48 -13.01
N ALA A 237 0.32 -5.43 -13.53
CA ALA A 237 0.95 -5.43 -14.84
C ALA A 237 2.21 -6.32 -14.87
N ASP A 238 2.41 -7.03 -15.99
CA ASP A 238 3.61 -7.84 -16.25
C ASP A 238 4.54 -7.14 -17.25
N ASP A 239 3.98 -6.43 -18.24
CA ASP A 239 4.75 -5.68 -19.24
C ASP A 239 5.08 -4.26 -18.73
N LEU A 240 6.20 -4.16 -18.00
CA LEU A 240 6.63 -2.93 -17.35
C LEU A 240 7.08 -1.85 -18.34
N GLU A 241 7.67 -2.25 -19.47
CA GLU A 241 8.09 -1.30 -20.51
C GLU A 241 6.89 -0.66 -21.17
N MET A 242 5.83 -1.42 -21.46
CA MET A 242 4.59 -0.86 -21.98
C MET A 242 3.98 0.13 -20.99
N VAL A 243 3.92 -0.22 -19.69
CA VAL A 243 3.41 0.69 -18.64
C VAL A 243 4.23 1.98 -18.60
N HIS A 244 5.56 1.86 -18.58
CA HIS A 244 6.47 3.01 -18.58
C HIS A 244 6.28 3.89 -19.81
N ASN A 245 6.25 3.32 -21.01
CA ASN A 245 6.23 4.10 -22.25
C ASN A 245 4.84 4.67 -22.59
N THR A 246 3.77 4.00 -22.18
CA THR A 246 2.40 4.31 -22.65
C THR A 246 1.51 4.93 -21.57
N LEU A 247 1.65 4.48 -20.32
CA LEU A 247 0.75 4.92 -19.24
C LEU A 247 1.39 6.02 -18.38
N VAL A 248 2.67 5.90 -18.02
CA VAL A 248 3.30 6.84 -17.07
C VAL A 248 3.32 8.29 -17.58
N PRO A 249 3.80 8.63 -18.81
CA PRO A 249 3.90 10.02 -19.25
C PRO A 249 2.58 10.79 -19.21
N PRO A 250 1.47 10.32 -19.82
CA PRO A 250 0.21 11.05 -19.79
C PRO A 250 -0.41 11.10 -18.38
N LEU A 251 -0.16 10.11 -17.53
CA LEU A 251 -0.57 10.15 -16.13
C LEU A 251 0.13 11.29 -15.39
N LEU A 252 1.46 11.35 -15.45
CA LEU A 252 2.25 12.38 -14.75
C LEU A 252 1.85 13.79 -15.21
N GLU A 253 1.65 13.97 -16.52
CA GLU A 253 1.15 15.22 -17.09
C GLU A 253 -0.23 15.62 -16.54
N ALA A 254 -1.12 14.64 -16.32
CA ALA A 254 -2.45 14.90 -15.79
C ALA A 254 -2.49 15.20 -14.28
N VAL A 255 -1.59 14.62 -13.49
CA VAL A 255 -1.73 14.59 -12.01
C VAL A 255 -0.71 15.44 -11.26
N LEU A 256 0.54 15.58 -11.74
CA LEU A 256 1.60 16.19 -10.93
C LEU A 256 1.41 17.70 -10.75
N LEU A 257 1.29 18.43 -11.85
CA LEU A 257 1.11 19.88 -11.79
C LEU A 257 -0.24 20.25 -11.16
N ASP A 258 -1.25 19.42 -11.40
CA ASP A 258 -2.55 19.51 -10.77
C ASP A 258 -2.47 19.40 -9.24
N TYR A 259 -1.75 18.40 -8.73
CA TYR A 259 -1.51 18.23 -7.30
C TYR A 259 -0.79 19.44 -6.71
N LYS A 260 0.27 19.94 -7.36
CA LYS A 260 1.06 21.09 -6.88
C LYS A 260 0.20 22.35 -6.75
N ARG A 261 -0.62 22.65 -7.77
CA ARG A 261 -1.42 23.87 -7.88
C ARG A 261 -2.65 23.89 -6.97
N ASN A 262 -3.21 22.72 -6.67
CA ASN A 262 -4.34 22.61 -5.77
C ASN A 262 -4.03 23.17 -4.37
N VAL A 263 -5.05 23.75 -3.73
CA VAL A 263 -4.99 24.12 -2.30
C VAL A 263 -4.83 22.85 -1.44
N PRO A 264 -4.23 22.94 -0.23
CA PRO A 264 -3.99 21.78 0.63
C PRO A 264 -5.19 20.84 0.80
N ASP A 265 -6.38 21.39 1.06
CA ASP A 265 -7.61 20.60 1.26
C ASP A 265 -8.15 19.92 -0.01
N ALA A 266 -7.67 20.32 -1.20
CA ALA A 266 -8.05 19.74 -2.49
C ALA A 266 -7.02 18.75 -3.04
N ARG A 267 -5.82 18.68 -2.44
CA ARG A 267 -4.78 17.71 -2.84
C ARG A 267 -5.17 16.30 -2.42
N GLU A 268 -5.00 15.33 -3.32
CA GLU A 268 -5.36 13.94 -3.05
C GLU A 268 -4.16 13.08 -2.68
N ALA A 269 -4.18 12.49 -1.48
CA ALA A 269 -3.14 11.56 -1.01
C ALA A 269 -2.99 10.34 -1.94
N GLU A 270 -4.06 9.94 -2.64
CA GLU A 270 -4.03 8.86 -3.63
C GLU A 270 -3.04 9.13 -4.78
N VAL A 271 -2.70 10.39 -5.08
CA VAL A 271 -1.64 10.71 -6.05
C VAL A 271 -0.29 10.19 -5.55
N LEU A 272 0.01 10.38 -4.27
CA LEU A 272 1.24 9.89 -3.65
C LEU A 272 1.28 8.36 -3.62
N ASN A 273 0.14 7.72 -3.34
CA ASN A 273 0.01 6.25 -3.39
C ASN A 273 0.29 5.71 -4.80
N VAL A 274 -0.33 6.30 -5.84
CA VAL A 274 -0.09 5.89 -7.24
C VAL A 274 1.38 6.07 -7.63
N MET A 275 2.02 7.18 -7.25
CA MET A 275 3.46 7.37 -7.50
C MET A 275 4.29 6.29 -6.81
N THR A 276 3.96 5.98 -5.55
CA THR A 276 4.62 4.92 -4.77
C THR A 276 4.51 3.58 -5.47
N THR A 277 3.32 3.19 -5.89
CA THR A 277 3.05 1.93 -6.59
C THR A 277 3.80 1.84 -7.92
N ILE A 278 3.77 2.90 -8.72
CA ILE A 278 4.49 2.94 -10.01
C ILE A 278 5.98 2.78 -9.77
N ILE A 279 6.58 3.54 -8.85
CA ILE A 279 8.01 3.46 -8.56
C ILE A 279 8.39 2.07 -8.00
N ASN A 280 7.57 1.52 -7.10
CA ASN A 280 7.80 0.18 -6.55
C ASN A 280 7.67 -0.93 -7.59
N LYS A 281 6.87 -0.74 -8.64
CA LYS A 281 6.66 -1.74 -9.69
C LYS A 281 7.68 -1.63 -10.82
N LEU A 282 8.02 -0.41 -11.24
CA LEU A 282 8.86 -0.13 -12.41
C LEU A 282 10.35 0.04 -12.06
N HIS A 283 10.69 0.24 -10.78
CA HIS A 283 12.06 0.42 -10.29
C HIS A 283 12.84 1.46 -11.11
N SER A 284 14.00 1.06 -11.65
CA SER A 284 14.94 1.92 -12.37
C SER A 284 14.34 2.57 -13.63
N LEU A 285 13.26 2.02 -14.20
CA LEU A 285 12.54 2.66 -15.31
C LEU A 285 11.91 4.01 -14.90
N MET A 286 11.77 4.31 -13.60
CA MET A 286 11.23 5.59 -13.13
C MET A 286 12.31 6.61 -12.77
N GLU A 287 13.60 6.28 -12.86
CA GLU A 287 14.69 7.15 -12.39
C GLU A 287 14.69 8.54 -13.04
N ASP A 288 14.39 8.61 -14.33
CA ASP A 288 14.29 9.84 -15.12
C ASP A 288 13.06 10.69 -14.76
N GLN A 289 12.01 10.07 -14.22
CA GLN A 289 10.77 10.73 -13.82
C GLN A 289 10.79 11.23 -12.36
N ILE A 290 11.68 10.69 -11.50
CA ILE A 290 11.77 11.08 -10.08
C ILE A 290 11.91 12.59 -9.87
N PRO A 291 12.78 13.34 -10.60
CA PRO A 291 12.90 14.78 -10.40
C PRO A 291 11.58 15.52 -10.61
N ALA A 292 10.84 15.19 -11.66
CA ALA A 292 9.55 15.82 -11.96
C ALA A 292 8.49 15.49 -10.88
N ILE A 293 8.49 14.26 -10.35
CA ILE A 293 7.61 13.87 -9.25
C ILE A 293 7.94 14.72 -8.01
N LEU A 294 9.19 14.75 -7.58
CA LEU A 294 9.62 15.48 -6.37
C LEU A 294 9.41 16.99 -6.50
N GLU A 295 9.65 17.59 -7.67
CA GLU A 295 9.39 19.01 -7.92
C GLU A 295 7.92 19.39 -7.68
N ASN A 296 6.99 18.47 -7.93
CA ASN A 296 5.56 18.74 -7.84
C ASN A 296 4.93 18.33 -6.52
N VAL A 297 5.44 17.30 -5.86
CA VAL A 297 4.84 16.76 -4.63
C VAL A 297 5.64 17.06 -3.37
N PHE A 298 6.95 17.29 -3.45
CA PHE A 298 7.79 17.28 -2.25
C PHE A 298 7.52 18.45 -1.29
N GLU A 299 7.86 19.68 -1.70
CA GLU A 299 7.76 20.86 -0.83
C GLU A 299 6.31 21.14 -0.42
N CYS A 300 5.39 21.02 -1.39
CA CYS A 300 4.00 21.38 -1.17
C CYS A 300 3.28 20.41 -0.21
N THR A 301 3.65 19.13 -0.19
CA THR A 301 3.15 18.16 0.80
C THR A 301 3.86 18.31 2.13
N LEU A 302 5.18 18.58 2.14
CA LEU A 302 5.92 18.79 3.38
C LEU A 302 5.33 19.96 4.19
N ASP A 303 4.99 21.08 3.53
CA ASP A 303 4.33 22.23 4.14
C ASP A 303 2.93 21.95 4.71
N MET A 304 2.29 20.85 4.30
CA MET A 304 1.02 20.39 4.87
C MET A 304 1.23 19.59 6.15
N ILE A 305 2.28 18.77 6.21
CA ILE A 305 2.46 17.78 7.27
C ILE A 305 3.44 18.19 8.37
N ASN A 306 4.23 19.26 8.16
CA ASN A 306 5.28 19.71 9.08
C ASN A 306 4.81 20.71 10.16
N LYS A 307 3.54 21.14 10.14
CA LYS A 307 3.00 22.14 11.08
C LYS A 307 2.52 21.52 12.39
N ASP A 308 1.93 20.33 12.31
CA ASP A 308 1.44 19.56 13.45
C ASP A 308 1.39 18.06 13.13
N PHE A 309 1.12 17.24 14.14
CA PHE A 309 1.09 15.78 14.05
C PHE A 309 -0.30 15.20 13.71
N SER A 310 -1.34 16.01 13.59
CA SER A 310 -2.75 15.58 13.52
C SER A 310 -3.40 15.80 12.15
N GLU A 311 -3.10 16.90 11.48
CA GLU A 311 -3.68 17.25 10.18
C GLU A 311 -3.12 16.37 9.06
N TYR A 312 -3.91 16.14 8.01
CA TYR A 312 -3.56 15.37 6.81
C TYR A 312 -2.88 14.01 7.07
N PRO A 313 -3.48 13.11 7.88
CA PRO A 313 -2.87 11.82 8.22
C PRO A 313 -2.64 10.92 6.99
N GLU A 314 -3.56 10.95 6.01
CA GLU A 314 -3.42 10.19 4.76
C GLU A 314 -2.21 10.67 3.95
N HIS A 315 -2.07 11.99 3.75
CA HIS A 315 -0.92 12.58 3.04
C HIS A 315 0.39 12.27 3.73
N ARG A 316 0.41 12.30 5.07
CA ARG A 316 1.60 11.98 5.86
C ARG A 316 2.08 10.56 5.61
N VAL A 317 1.19 9.58 5.76
CA VAL A 317 1.53 8.16 5.54
C VAL A 317 2.02 7.94 4.11
N GLU A 318 1.29 8.44 3.10
CA GLU A 318 1.64 8.21 1.71
C GLU A 318 2.90 8.97 1.26
N PHE A 319 3.17 10.15 1.82
CA PHE A 319 4.40 10.90 1.58
C PHE A 319 5.64 10.12 2.03
N PHE A 320 5.61 9.56 3.24
CA PHE A 320 6.73 8.77 3.75
C PHE A 320 6.90 7.44 3.01
N LYS A 321 5.80 6.78 2.63
CA LYS A 321 5.85 5.59 1.76
C LYS A 321 6.50 5.91 0.41
N LEU A 322 6.16 7.05 -0.19
CA LEU A 322 6.75 7.51 -1.45
C LEU A 322 8.26 7.71 -1.31
N LEU A 323 8.70 8.49 -0.33
CA LEU A 323 10.12 8.76 -0.13
C LEU A 323 10.93 7.49 0.18
N ARG A 324 10.40 6.61 1.02
CA ARG A 324 11.02 5.31 1.30
C ARG A 324 11.14 4.46 0.03
N THR A 325 10.11 4.45 -0.80
CA THR A 325 10.11 3.68 -2.05
C THR A 325 11.11 4.25 -3.06
N ILE A 326 11.22 5.57 -3.17
CA ILE A 326 12.26 6.23 -3.99
C ILE A 326 13.65 5.81 -3.50
N ASN A 327 13.89 5.84 -2.18
CA ASN A 327 15.15 5.40 -1.61
C ASN A 327 15.46 3.92 -1.90
N LEU A 328 14.45 3.04 -1.82
CA LEU A 328 14.64 1.61 -2.04
C LEU A 328 14.83 1.22 -3.51
N ARG A 329 14.19 1.94 -4.44
CA ARG A 329 14.09 1.52 -5.85
C ARG A 329 14.82 2.41 -6.84
N CYS A 330 14.98 3.70 -6.51
CA CYS A 330 15.53 4.73 -7.38
C CYS A 330 16.55 5.60 -6.63
N PHE A 331 17.37 5.00 -5.77
CA PHE A 331 18.40 5.70 -5.00
C PHE A 331 19.34 6.59 -5.85
N PRO A 332 19.77 6.20 -7.06
CA PRO A 332 20.60 7.08 -7.90
C PRO A 332 19.95 8.43 -8.21
N SER A 333 18.62 8.48 -8.33
CA SER A 333 17.90 9.74 -8.53
C SER A 333 17.85 10.60 -7.27
N LEU A 334 17.86 9.99 -6.09
CA LEU A 334 17.92 10.71 -4.81
C LEU A 334 19.24 11.46 -4.65
N LEU A 335 20.35 10.90 -5.16
CA LEU A 335 21.67 11.55 -5.16
C LEU A 335 21.76 12.77 -6.08
N ARG A 336 20.79 12.94 -6.99
CA ARG A 336 20.71 14.11 -7.88
C ARG A 336 19.98 15.30 -7.24
N LEU A 337 19.40 15.12 -6.06
CA LEU A 337 18.78 16.21 -5.32
C LEU A 337 19.82 17.23 -4.87
N ASP A 338 19.41 18.50 -4.81
CA ASP A 338 20.25 19.52 -4.21
C ASP A 338 20.38 19.32 -2.69
N ALA A 339 21.37 19.98 -2.08
CA ALA A 339 21.64 19.82 -0.64
C ALA A 339 20.47 20.23 0.26
N ARG A 340 19.61 21.16 -0.18
CA ARG A 340 18.46 21.63 0.59
C ARG A 340 17.35 20.58 0.56
N GLN A 341 17.02 20.08 -0.62
CA GLN A 341 16.03 19.01 -0.81
C GLN A 341 16.47 17.74 -0.09
N PHE A 342 17.74 17.37 -0.22
CA PHE A 342 18.28 16.20 0.47
C PHE A 342 18.23 16.36 2.00
N LYS A 343 18.55 17.54 2.53
CA LYS A 343 18.37 17.83 3.97
C LYS A 343 16.91 17.62 4.40
N PHE A 344 15.94 18.09 3.61
CA PHE A 344 14.53 17.86 3.94
C PHE A 344 14.15 16.38 3.96
N VAL A 345 14.76 15.54 3.12
CA VAL A 345 14.56 14.08 3.17
C VAL A 345 15.01 13.52 4.52
N ILE A 346 16.17 13.95 5.03
CA ILE A 346 16.68 13.55 6.36
C ILE A 346 15.77 14.08 7.48
N ASP A 347 15.44 15.36 7.44
CA ASP A 347 14.58 15.99 8.44
C ASP A 347 13.20 15.31 8.48
N SER A 348 12.68 14.94 7.31
CA SER A 348 11.43 14.18 7.18
C SER A 348 11.54 12.78 7.81
N CYS A 349 12.64 12.05 7.59
CA CYS A 349 12.87 10.75 8.24
C CYS A 349 12.88 10.87 9.77
N MET A 350 13.59 11.88 10.29
CA MET A 350 13.73 12.09 11.73
C MET A 350 12.41 12.57 12.35
N TRP A 351 11.67 13.42 11.64
CA TRP A 351 10.34 13.83 12.04
C TRP A 351 9.38 12.64 12.11
N ALA A 352 9.38 11.76 11.10
CA ALA A 352 8.58 10.54 11.10
C ALA A 352 8.93 9.63 12.28
N SER A 353 10.22 9.50 12.64
CA SER A 353 10.65 8.68 13.78
C SER A 353 10.24 9.22 15.16
N LYS A 354 9.79 10.49 15.23
CA LYS A 354 9.31 11.16 16.45
C LYS A 354 7.77 11.24 16.50
N HIS A 355 7.09 10.41 15.72
CA HIS A 355 5.64 10.50 15.54
C HIS A 355 4.90 9.51 16.45
N ASP A 356 3.78 9.93 17.05
CA ASP A 356 2.98 9.08 17.96
C ASP A 356 2.32 7.88 17.25
N ASN A 357 1.99 8.05 15.97
CA ASN A 357 1.52 6.96 15.12
C ASN A 357 2.65 5.95 14.81
N ARG A 358 2.51 4.74 15.38
CA ARG A 358 3.43 3.60 15.23
C ARG A 358 3.79 3.23 13.79
N GLU A 359 2.86 3.36 12.84
CA GLU A 359 3.13 3.04 11.43
C GLU A 359 4.05 4.08 10.80
N VAL A 360 3.82 5.36 11.10
CA VAL A 360 4.66 6.48 10.62
C VAL A 360 6.05 6.40 11.26
N GLU A 361 6.12 6.16 12.58
CA GLU A 361 7.35 5.95 13.32
C GLU A 361 8.20 4.83 12.70
N SER A 362 7.58 3.66 12.53
CA SER A 362 8.23 2.49 11.93
C SER A 362 8.70 2.77 10.49
N ALA A 363 7.90 3.48 9.69
CA ALA A 363 8.27 3.82 8.33
C ALA A 363 9.47 4.77 8.28
N GLY A 364 9.50 5.80 9.14
CA GLY A 364 10.60 6.76 9.24
C GLY A 364 11.92 6.11 9.66
N LEU A 365 11.89 5.26 10.69
CA LEU A 365 13.07 4.54 11.15
C LEU A 365 13.62 3.57 10.09
N ASN A 366 12.74 2.80 9.42
CA ASN A 366 13.15 1.92 8.32
C ASN A 366 13.76 2.70 7.16
N MET A 367 13.14 3.81 6.76
CA MET A 367 13.66 4.66 5.71
C MET A 367 15.06 5.18 6.05
N CYS A 368 15.30 5.58 7.30
CA CYS A 368 16.62 6.03 7.74
C CYS A 368 17.66 4.89 7.69
N ILE A 369 17.31 3.68 8.15
CA ILE A 369 18.18 2.49 8.06
C ILE A 369 18.57 2.22 6.60
N GLU A 370 17.58 2.19 5.72
CA GLU A 370 17.77 1.93 4.29
C GLU A 370 18.64 3.02 3.65
N LEU A 371 18.41 4.29 4.00
CA LEU A 371 19.19 5.42 3.49
C LEU A 371 20.65 5.35 3.94
N MET A 372 20.91 5.05 5.22
CA MET A 372 22.28 4.87 5.71
C MET A 372 23.00 3.71 5.01
N ASN A 373 22.29 2.62 4.72
CA ASN A 373 22.87 1.49 3.99
C ASN A 373 23.23 1.88 2.56
N ASN A 374 22.30 2.51 1.85
CA ASN A 374 22.52 2.96 0.48
C ASN A 374 23.68 3.97 0.41
N MET A 375 23.76 4.92 1.35
CA MET A 375 24.85 5.89 1.42
C MET A 375 26.21 5.26 1.71
N ALA A 376 26.26 4.22 2.54
CA ALA A 376 27.50 3.48 2.80
C ALA A 376 28.05 2.74 1.57
N GLU A 377 27.21 2.49 0.57
CA GLU A 377 27.57 1.80 -0.68
C GLU A 377 27.85 2.77 -1.84
N THR A 378 27.73 4.09 -1.63
CA THR A 378 28.09 5.12 -2.62
C THR A 378 29.60 5.28 -2.81
N ASP A 379 30.00 6.10 -3.78
CA ASP A 379 31.38 6.51 -3.93
C ASP A 379 31.90 7.22 -2.66
N ALA A 380 33.23 7.15 -2.45
CA ALA A 380 33.84 7.62 -1.22
C ALA A 380 33.57 9.12 -0.94
N GLN A 381 33.45 9.96 -1.97
CA GLN A 381 33.21 11.38 -1.77
C GLN A 381 31.79 11.63 -1.25
N THR A 382 30.79 11.01 -1.89
CA THR A 382 29.39 11.12 -1.49
C THR A 382 29.14 10.50 -0.11
N CYS A 383 29.66 9.30 0.12
CA CYS A 383 29.58 8.60 1.40
C CYS A 383 30.16 9.46 2.54
N ASN A 384 31.39 9.95 2.37
CA ASN A 384 32.06 10.76 3.40
C ASN A 384 31.32 12.07 3.65
N ALA A 385 30.85 12.76 2.61
CA ALA A 385 30.09 14.00 2.77
C ALA A 385 28.77 13.76 3.52
N PHE A 386 28.08 12.66 3.24
CA PHE A 386 26.84 12.30 3.93
C PHE A 386 27.09 12.05 5.42
N PHE A 387 27.98 11.12 5.76
CA PHE A 387 28.21 10.78 7.16
C PHE A 387 28.87 11.91 7.95
N GLN A 388 29.70 12.74 7.33
CA GLN A 388 30.25 13.93 8.00
C GLN A 388 29.15 14.91 8.44
N ASN A 389 28.13 15.12 7.60
CA ASN A 389 27.10 16.13 7.86
C ASN A 389 25.91 15.60 8.66
N PHE A 390 25.57 14.32 8.54
CA PHE A 390 24.30 13.79 9.07
C PHE A 390 24.47 12.70 10.14
N PHE A 391 25.64 12.08 10.30
CA PHE A 391 25.80 10.96 11.23
C PHE A 391 25.48 11.36 12.67
N THR A 392 26.04 12.48 13.16
CA THR A 392 25.81 12.96 14.53
C THR A 392 24.37 13.39 14.76
N THR A 393 23.74 14.05 13.78
CA THR A 393 22.32 14.44 13.84
C THR A 393 21.40 13.23 13.93
N ILE A 394 21.59 12.24 13.06
CA ILE A 394 20.80 10.99 13.08
C ILE A 394 21.02 10.28 14.43
N LEU A 395 22.27 10.17 14.89
CA LEU A 395 22.59 9.49 16.15
C LEU A 395 21.89 10.15 17.34
N GLN A 396 21.95 11.48 17.40
CA GLN A 396 21.32 12.26 18.47
C GLN A 396 19.80 12.08 18.46
N ASP A 397 19.17 12.15 17.29
CA ASP A 397 17.71 11.98 17.16
C ASP A 397 17.27 10.56 17.52
N VAL A 398 18.04 9.54 17.14
CA VAL A 398 17.73 8.15 17.48
C VAL A 398 17.88 7.90 18.98
N PHE A 399 18.91 8.45 19.63
CA PHE A 399 19.04 8.38 21.08
C PHE A 399 17.92 9.14 21.79
N PHE A 400 17.55 10.33 21.29
CA PHE A 400 16.45 11.11 21.84
C PHE A 400 15.15 10.29 21.86
N VAL A 401 14.76 9.72 20.71
CA VAL A 401 13.56 8.88 20.58
C VAL A 401 13.68 7.60 21.41
N LEU A 402 14.83 6.94 21.42
CA LEU A 402 15.05 5.71 22.19
C LEU A 402 14.88 5.94 23.71
N THR A 403 15.30 7.10 24.20
CA THR A 403 15.22 7.47 25.62
C THR A 403 13.93 8.21 25.98
N ASP A 404 13.00 8.37 25.04
CA ASP A 404 11.69 8.93 25.29
C ASP A 404 10.69 7.82 25.68
N SER A 405 9.94 8.03 26.76
CA SER A 405 8.94 7.08 27.22
C SER A 405 7.77 6.88 26.26
N ASP A 406 7.53 7.84 25.35
CA ASP A 406 6.39 7.82 24.43
C ASP A 406 6.68 7.06 23.13
N HIS A 407 7.96 6.80 22.81
CA HIS A 407 8.40 6.16 21.56
C HIS A 407 8.91 4.71 21.76
N LYS A 408 8.40 4.01 22.78
CA LYS A 408 8.78 2.62 23.07
C LYS A 408 8.40 1.65 21.94
N ALA A 409 7.37 1.96 21.16
CA ALA A 409 6.90 1.13 20.06
C ALA A 409 7.95 0.98 18.94
N GLY A 410 8.76 2.01 18.69
CA GLY A 410 9.85 1.98 17.70
C GLY A 410 11.10 1.23 18.13
N PHE A 411 11.17 0.68 19.37
CA PHE A 411 12.39 0.08 19.94
C PHE A 411 13.09 -0.91 19.00
N LYS A 412 12.32 -1.74 18.30
CA LYS A 412 12.84 -2.69 17.30
C LYS A 412 13.71 -2.01 16.25
N TYR A 413 13.20 -0.95 15.62
CA TYR A 413 13.88 -0.27 14.52
C TYR A 413 14.93 0.72 15.02
N GLN A 414 14.70 1.38 16.16
CA GLN A 414 15.71 2.20 16.84
C GLN A 414 16.97 1.38 17.16
N SER A 415 16.79 0.16 17.68
CA SER A 415 17.88 -0.78 17.97
C SER A 415 18.63 -1.20 16.71
N ILE A 416 17.91 -1.50 15.62
CA ILE A 416 18.52 -1.87 14.33
C ILE A 416 19.36 -0.73 13.77
N LEU A 417 18.81 0.49 13.81
CA LEU A 417 19.48 1.69 13.33
C LEU A 417 20.77 1.93 14.14
N LEU A 418 20.70 1.96 15.47
CA LEU A 418 21.89 2.12 16.31
C LEU A 418 22.93 1.03 16.07
N ALA A 419 22.53 -0.25 16.03
CA ALA A 419 23.45 -1.34 15.75
C ALA A 419 24.17 -1.13 14.42
N ARG A 420 23.45 -0.66 13.40
CA ARG A 420 24.03 -0.36 12.09
C ARG A 420 25.00 0.80 12.14
N MET A 421 24.68 1.90 12.84
CA MET A 421 25.58 3.04 13.01
C MET A 421 26.90 2.63 13.69
N PHE A 422 26.81 1.85 14.79
CA PHE A 422 27.98 1.35 15.49
C PHE A 422 28.77 0.35 14.64
N TRP A 423 28.11 -0.52 13.89
CA TRP A 423 28.77 -1.48 13.00
C TRP A 423 29.55 -0.80 11.87
N LEU A 424 29.00 0.26 11.27
CA LEU A 424 29.67 1.04 10.22
C LEU A 424 30.99 1.64 10.72
N VAL A 425 31.01 2.13 11.96
CA VAL A 425 32.20 2.71 12.59
C VAL A 425 33.16 1.64 13.09
N ALA A 426 32.67 0.59 13.76
CA ALA A 426 33.49 -0.46 14.35
C ALA A 426 34.18 -1.35 13.30
N GLY A 427 33.54 -1.55 12.15
CA GLY A 427 34.07 -2.33 11.04
C GLY A 427 34.92 -1.54 10.05
N ASP A 428 35.32 -0.31 10.40
CA ASP A 428 36.08 0.63 9.55
C ASP A 428 35.49 0.78 8.14
N LYS A 429 34.15 0.76 8.04
CA LYS A 429 33.44 0.88 6.76
C LYS A 429 33.38 2.32 6.26
N LEU A 430 33.49 3.28 7.16
CA LEU A 430 33.49 4.72 6.87
C LEU A 430 34.94 5.22 6.82
N GLN A 431 35.40 5.57 5.62
CA GLN A 431 36.79 6.00 5.38
C GLN A 431 37.02 7.46 5.79
N GLY A 432 36.01 8.31 5.65
CA GLY A 432 36.05 9.72 6.07
C GLY A 432 35.59 9.94 7.51
N PRO A 433 35.82 11.15 8.05
CA PRO A 433 35.36 11.53 9.38
C PRO A 433 33.83 11.57 9.45
N ILE A 434 33.24 11.00 10.50
CA ILE A 434 31.79 11.06 10.78
C ILE A 434 31.35 12.35 11.48
N TYR A 435 32.23 13.36 11.46
CA TYR A 435 32.09 14.58 12.24
C TYR A 435 32.60 15.78 11.45
N THR A 436 31.96 16.91 11.69
CA THR A 436 32.37 18.20 11.15
C THR A 436 33.58 18.74 11.94
N PRO A 437 34.46 19.55 11.33
CA PRO A 437 35.71 20.03 11.96
C PRO A 437 35.52 20.85 13.25
N ASP A 438 34.33 21.37 13.50
CA ASP A 438 33.94 22.07 14.72
C ASP A 438 33.68 21.14 15.91
N LEU A 439 33.34 19.87 15.66
CA LEU A 439 33.03 18.89 16.72
C LEU A 439 34.27 18.16 17.23
N ALA A 440 35.28 17.94 16.37
CA ALA A 440 36.53 17.29 16.76
C ALA A 440 37.68 17.64 15.81
N VAL A 441 38.90 17.48 16.32
CA VAL A 441 40.13 17.74 15.56
C VAL A 441 40.24 16.77 14.37
N ALA A 442 40.69 17.28 13.23
CA ALA A 442 40.95 16.48 12.05
C ALA A 442 41.95 15.34 12.35
N GLY A 443 41.62 14.12 11.95
CA GLY A 443 42.44 12.92 12.21
C GLY A 443 42.08 12.16 13.49
N THR A 444 41.07 12.60 14.26
CA THR A 444 40.50 11.80 15.35
C THR A 444 39.87 10.52 14.78
N PRO A 445 40.22 9.32 15.27
CA PRO A 445 39.59 8.08 14.81
C PRO A 445 38.08 8.08 15.05
N ASN A 446 37.29 7.68 14.06
CA ASN A 446 35.82 7.67 14.14
C ASN A 446 35.29 6.94 15.39
N ARG A 447 35.94 5.83 15.77
CA ARG A 447 35.59 5.05 16.96
C ARG A 447 35.78 5.83 18.26
N ASP A 448 36.86 6.60 18.35
CA ASP A 448 37.18 7.36 19.56
C ASP A 448 36.29 8.61 19.66
N PHE A 449 36.02 9.26 18.51
CA PHE A 449 35.02 10.33 18.43
C PHE A 449 33.63 9.84 18.85
N LEU A 450 33.15 8.72 18.29
CA LEU A 450 31.82 8.19 18.57
C LEU A 450 31.64 7.87 20.06
N ARG A 451 32.66 7.26 20.70
CA ARG A 451 32.66 7.02 22.14
C ARG A 451 32.52 8.31 22.94
N ALA A 452 33.35 9.30 22.64
CA ALA A 452 33.33 10.59 23.34
C ALA A 452 31.98 11.32 23.14
N PHE A 453 31.46 11.30 21.93
CA PHE A 453 30.21 11.96 21.57
C PHE A 453 29.00 11.33 22.29
N VAL A 454 28.84 10.00 22.22
CA VAL A 454 27.76 9.29 22.93
C VAL A 454 27.91 9.42 24.44
N GLY A 455 29.14 9.34 24.95
CA GLY A 455 29.41 9.53 26.38
C GLY A 455 28.97 10.92 26.86
N ASN A 456 29.31 11.97 26.11
CA ASN A 456 28.90 13.33 26.41
C ASN A 456 27.38 13.50 26.35
N LEU A 457 26.74 12.96 25.29
CA LEU A 457 25.29 13.00 25.10
C LEU A 457 24.55 12.36 26.28
N LEU A 458 24.93 11.14 26.68
CA LEU A 458 24.31 10.43 27.79
C LEU A 458 24.60 11.09 29.15
N SER A 459 25.81 11.59 29.37
CA SER A 459 26.16 12.28 30.62
C SER A 459 25.40 13.60 30.81
N THR A 460 25.11 14.29 29.70
CA THR A 460 24.34 15.54 29.69
C THR A 460 22.85 15.26 29.90
N ALA A 461 22.30 14.26 29.20
CA ALA A 461 20.90 13.87 29.31
C ALA A 461 20.56 13.24 30.68
N PHE A 462 21.47 12.44 31.23
CA PHE A 462 21.27 11.71 32.49
C PHE A 462 22.42 11.96 33.48
N PRO A 463 22.45 13.11 34.17
CA PRO A 463 23.51 13.47 35.12
C PRO A 463 23.68 12.51 36.30
N ASN A 464 22.69 11.65 36.53
CA ASN A 464 22.69 10.65 37.61
C ASN A 464 23.49 9.38 37.25
N LEU A 465 23.83 9.16 35.98
CA LEU A 465 24.59 8.00 35.54
C LEU A 465 26.07 8.15 35.89
N GLN A 466 26.67 7.10 36.45
CA GLN A 466 28.10 7.10 36.74
C GLN A 466 28.92 6.99 35.43
N PRO A 467 30.07 7.66 35.30
CA PRO A 467 30.91 7.58 34.10
C PRO A 467 31.31 6.14 33.72
N ALA A 468 31.51 5.27 34.72
CA ALA A 468 31.80 3.86 34.50
C ALA A 468 30.62 3.10 33.86
N GLN A 469 29.37 3.43 34.23
CA GLN A 469 28.17 2.82 33.64
C GLN A 469 28.02 3.23 32.17
N ILE A 470 28.22 4.52 31.87
CA ILE A 470 28.18 5.04 30.50
C ILE A 470 29.25 4.37 29.64
N THR A 471 30.48 4.25 30.15
CA THR A 471 31.58 3.61 29.43
C THR A 471 31.28 2.13 29.15
N ALA A 472 30.81 1.38 30.15
CA ALA A 472 30.46 -0.03 29.99
C ALA A 472 29.31 -0.24 28.98
N PHE A 473 28.30 0.64 28.99
CA PHE A 473 27.22 0.61 28.01
C PHE A 473 27.74 0.80 26.58
N ILE A 474 28.53 1.85 26.35
CA ILE A 474 29.09 2.15 25.03
C ILE A 474 29.98 1.01 24.53
N ASP A 475 30.84 0.45 25.38
CA ASP A 475 31.68 -0.69 25.01
C ASP A 475 30.85 -1.93 24.66
N GLY A 476 29.74 -2.16 25.37
CA GLY A 476 28.78 -3.21 25.02
C GLY A 476 28.18 -3.02 23.63
N LEU A 477 27.81 -1.78 23.25
CA LEU A 477 27.29 -1.49 21.90
C LEU A 477 28.34 -1.76 20.81
N PHE A 478 29.61 -1.39 21.06
CA PHE A 478 30.71 -1.70 20.13
C PHE A 478 30.99 -3.21 20.01
N GLN A 479 30.91 -3.96 21.12
CA GLN A 479 31.21 -5.39 21.12
C GLN A 479 30.12 -6.23 20.45
N HIS A 480 28.86 -5.81 20.55
CA HIS A 480 27.70 -6.59 20.13
C HIS A 480 26.93 -6.02 18.94
N ASN A 481 27.51 -5.08 18.18
CA ASN A 481 26.86 -4.45 17.01
C ASN A 481 26.46 -5.43 15.88
N SER A 482 27.00 -6.66 15.87
CA SER A 482 26.64 -7.71 14.90
C SER A 482 25.66 -8.75 15.44
N ASP A 483 25.39 -8.75 16.75
CA ASP A 483 24.44 -9.67 17.40
C ASP A 483 23.24 -8.86 17.89
N MET A 484 22.19 -8.80 17.06
CA MET A 484 21.00 -7.99 17.34
C MET A 484 20.29 -8.39 18.63
N THR A 485 20.32 -9.69 19.00
CA THR A 485 19.68 -10.17 20.23
C THR A 485 20.41 -9.63 21.45
N ARG A 486 21.75 -9.70 21.47
CA ARG A 486 22.54 -9.12 22.57
C ARG A 486 22.51 -7.61 22.57
N PHE A 487 22.58 -6.97 21.40
CA PHE A 487 22.52 -5.52 21.28
C PHE A 487 21.22 -4.95 21.86
N LYS A 488 20.07 -5.55 21.51
CA LYS A 488 18.77 -5.19 22.08
C LYS A 488 18.72 -5.41 23.59
N LEU A 489 19.30 -6.50 24.09
CA LEU A 489 19.36 -6.77 25.53
C LEU A 489 20.12 -5.65 26.27
N ILE A 490 21.29 -5.26 25.76
CA ILE A 490 22.10 -4.17 26.34
C ILE A 490 21.32 -2.85 26.34
N LEU A 491 20.63 -2.52 25.24
CA LEU A 491 19.79 -1.33 25.17
C LEU A 491 18.63 -1.38 26.17
N ARG A 492 17.93 -2.50 26.29
CA ARG A 492 16.84 -2.66 27.28
C ARG A 492 17.33 -2.52 28.70
N ASP A 493 18.42 -3.20 29.04
CA ASP A 493 18.98 -3.17 30.39
C ASP A 493 19.44 -1.76 30.75
N PHE A 494 19.97 -1.01 29.78
CA PHE A 494 20.29 0.41 29.95
C PHE A 494 19.03 1.25 30.16
N LEU A 495 18.00 1.11 29.31
CA LEU A 495 16.75 1.86 29.44
C LEU A 495 16.08 1.59 30.79
N ILE A 496 15.99 0.34 31.23
CA ILE A 496 15.38 -0.04 32.53
C ILE A 496 16.13 0.59 33.71
N GLN A 497 17.44 0.85 33.59
CA GLN A 497 18.21 1.56 34.62
C GLN A 497 17.87 3.05 34.70
N LEU A 498 17.32 3.64 33.64
CA LEU A 498 16.84 5.02 33.65
C LEU A 498 15.54 5.10 34.46
N LYS A 499 15.47 6.04 35.40
CA LYS A 499 14.31 6.18 36.30
C LYS A 499 13.00 6.37 35.53
N GLU A 500 13.05 7.01 34.37
CA GLU A 500 11.92 7.30 33.48
C GLU A 500 11.30 6.04 32.85
N PHE A 501 12.05 4.94 32.81
CA PHE A 501 11.63 3.64 32.26
C PHE A 501 11.39 2.57 33.36
N SER A 502 11.28 2.98 34.63
CA SER A 502 11.00 2.06 35.75
C SER A 502 9.55 1.54 35.80
N GLY A 503 8.70 1.93 34.84
CA GLY A 503 7.28 1.55 34.71
C GLY A 503 7.00 0.40 33.74
N ASP A 504 5.88 0.48 33.01
CA ASP A 504 5.49 -0.54 32.01
C ASP A 504 6.44 -0.53 30.81
N ASN A 505 7.10 -1.68 30.58
CA ASN A 505 8.11 -1.91 29.56
C ASN A 505 7.70 -3.01 28.57
N ALA A 506 6.42 -3.40 28.52
CA ALA A 506 5.95 -4.47 27.64
C ALA A 506 6.30 -4.20 26.17
N GLU A 507 6.25 -2.96 25.71
CA GLU A 507 6.53 -2.57 24.32
C GLU A 507 7.96 -2.91 23.87
N LEU A 508 8.95 -2.90 24.78
CA LEU A 508 10.33 -3.29 24.46
C LEU A 508 10.47 -4.77 24.05
N PHE A 509 9.48 -5.59 24.40
CA PHE A 509 9.37 -7.02 24.09
C PHE A 509 8.30 -7.31 23.02
N ALA A 510 7.84 -6.30 22.28
CA ALA A 510 6.81 -6.47 21.24
C ALA A 510 7.26 -7.49 20.18
N GLU A 511 8.50 -7.41 19.71
CA GLU A 511 9.04 -8.30 18.68
C GLU A 511 9.16 -9.76 19.14
N GLU A 512 9.61 -10.01 20.38
CA GLU A 512 9.64 -11.37 20.93
C GLU A 512 8.24 -11.96 21.06
N ARG A 513 7.26 -11.14 21.44
CA ARG A 513 5.85 -11.56 21.52
C ARG A 513 5.30 -11.85 20.13
N GLU A 514 5.54 -10.98 19.14
CA GLU A 514 5.15 -11.20 17.74
C GLU A 514 5.77 -12.47 17.18
N LYS A 515 7.07 -12.69 17.39
CA LYS A 515 7.77 -13.89 16.95
C LYS A 515 7.23 -15.15 17.62
N ALA A 516 7.01 -15.13 18.93
CA ALA A 516 6.44 -16.28 19.65
C ALA A 516 5.02 -16.61 19.17
N VAL A 517 4.19 -15.60 18.90
CA VAL A 517 2.86 -15.79 18.31
C VAL A 517 2.97 -16.36 16.89
N GLN A 518 3.92 -15.88 16.08
CA GLN A 518 4.14 -16.38 14.72
C GLN A 518 4.64 -17.83 14.74
N ASP A 519 5.64 -18.15 15.55
CA ASP A 519 6.17 -19.51 15.72
C ASP A 519 5.09 -20.47 16.22
N ALA A 520 4.23 -20.03 17.15
CA ALA A 520 3.09 -20.82 17.62
C ALA A 520 2.05 -21.06 16.52
N LYS A 521 1.72 -20.03 15.72
CA LYS A 521 0.82 -20.15 14.57
C LYS A 521 1.40 -21.07 13.50
N ASP A 522 2.69 -21.00 13.22
CA ASP A 522 3.34 -21.83 12.22
C ASP A 522 3.39 -23.30 12.67
N GLN A 523 3.69 -23.55 13.95
CA GLN A 523 3.62 -24.89 14.52
C GLN A 523 2.18 -25.45 14.54
N GLU A 524 1.18 -24.62 14.86
CA GLU A 524 -0.22 -25.00 14.80
C GLU A 524 -0.65 -25.31 13.37
N ARG A 525 -0.24 -24.49 12.40
CA ARG A 525 -0.49 -24.70 10.97
C ARG A 525 0.17 -25.98 10.48
N GLU A 526 1.43 -26.25 10.85
CA GLU A 526 2.13 -27.48 10.48
C GLU A 526 1.45 -28.72 11.06
N ARG A 527 0.96 -28.65 12.30
CA ARG A 527 0.14 -29.72 12.90
C ARG A 527 -1.19 -29.88 12.18
N ALA A 528 -1.84 -28.78 11.81
CA ALA A 528 -3.11 -28.79 11.09
C ALA A 528 -2.96 -29.35 9.66
N MET A 529 -1.86 -29.07 8.95
CA MET A 529 -1.56 -29.65 7.64
C MET A 529 -1.49 -31.18 7.67
N LYS A 530 -1.04 -31.77 8.78
CA LYS A 530 -0.92 -33.23 8.94
C LYS A 530 -2.26 -33.94 9.12
N VAL A 531 -3.36 -33.22 9.34
CA VAL A 531 -4.69 -33.79 9.58
C VAL A 531 -5.71 -33.15 8.64
N GLY A 532 -6.22 -33.94 7.70
CA GLY A 532 -7.23 -33.49 6.74
C GLY A 532 -8.47 -32.92 7.44
N GLY A 533 -8.88 -31.72 7.03
CA GLY A 533 -10.06 -31.01 7.54
C GLY A 533 -9.79 -29.98 8.64
N LEU A 534 -8.56 -29.89 9.18
CA LEU A 534 -8.20 -28.83 10.13
C LEU A 534 -7.88 -27.49 9.46
N LEU A 535 -7.43 -27.51 8.20
CA LEU A 535 -7.28 -26.33 7.37
C LEU A 535 -8.48 -26.20 6.42
N LYS A 536 -9.01 -24.98 6.29
CA LYS A 536 -10.06 -24.70 5.30
C LYS A 536 -9.48 -24.79 3.89
N PRO A 537 -10.28 -25.13 2.86
CA PRO A 537 -9.80 -25.11 1.47
C PRO A 537 -9.32 -23.74 0.99
N SER A 538 -9.73 -22.64 1.63
CA SER A 538 -9.21 -21.30 1.35
C SER A 538 -7.79 -21.07 1.88
N GLU A 539 -7.33 -21.90 2.82
CA GLU A 539 -6.03 -21.79 3.52
C GLU A 539 -4.97 -22.75 2.94
N ILE A 540 -5.37 -23.54 1.93
CA ILE A 540 -4.55 -24.51 1.21
C ILE A 540 -4.36 -23.99 -0.23
N ASP A 541 -3.14 -24.14 -0.76
CA ASP A 541 -2.81 -23.74 -2.13
C ASP A 541 -3.55 -24.59 -3.17
N ASP A 542 -3.94 -23.96 -4.29
CA ASP A 542 -4.79 -24.59 -5.32
C ASP A 542 -4.15 -25.80 -6.01
N ASP A 543 -2.81 -25.88 -6.00
CA ASP A 543 -2.06 -27.02 -6.55
C ASP A 543 -2.01 -28.23 -5.60
N GLU A 544 -2.44 -28.06 -4.33
CA GLU A 544 -2.58 -29.13 -3.33
C GLU A 544 -4.04 -29.61 -3.16
N LEU A 545 -5.00 -29.04 -3.91
CA LEU A 545 -6.46 -29.29 -3.84
C LEU A 545 -7.06 -29.94 -5.10
#